data_AF-A0A1G3UFQ3-F1
#
_entry.id   AF-A0A1G3UFQ3-F1
#
_cell.length_a   1.000
_cell.length_b   1.000
_cell.length_c   1.000
_cell.angle_alpha   90.00
_cell.angle_beta   90.00
_cell.angle_gamma   90.00
#
_symmetry.space_group_name_H-M   'P 1'
#
loop_
_entity.id
_entity.type
_entity.pdbx_description
1 polymer ?
#
loop_
_entity_poly.entity_id
_entity_poly.type
_entity_poly.pdbx_seq_one_letter_code
_entity_poly.pdbx_strand_id
1 'polypeptide(L)'
;MIKFLIVFCFSLVLFAKEDANVYTVQLFSDNNIETAKRLLERVPPEFKSETHLYKVDGYYKARYFQSPSYSAIKLQASKIQKAGFKGAFAVKTTKLQMNKELIGDKKSEVITVKPMLTHVNKELEEKNKKEIPKKEIPRKNIQNNKPQLNKSDKLNKSDILQKAKSAYLKGDEGEALRYYEQALSKGFANEEARNNLCYLYGKQGTLSKAKEVIKGQRHKDKLIYSYAYGAVESNQKNYYNDMKEYIESDGNGKLTMLSGYYFEKNKDMQMAEELYKKAYEKNPTDVYNIYAYARLFDIKKNAQAVNIYKDILKSIDNTHPLYDTIVKRVADLE
;
A
#
# COMPACT_ATOMS: atom_id res chain seq x y z
N MET A 1 6.89 -16.15 8.64
CA MET A 1 5.91 -15.56 9.59
C MET A 1 5.32 -14.33 8.92
N ILE A 2 4.00 -14.32 8.74
CA ILE A 2 3.23 -13.50 7.79
C ILE A 2 3.11 -12.06 8.30
N LYS A 3 3.56 -11.05 7.52
CA LYS A 3 3.28 -9.63 7.78
C LYS A 3 2.16 -9.15 6.85
N PHE A 4 0.97 -9.01 7.43
CA PHE A 4 -0.13 -8.20 6.89
C PHE A 4 0.25 -6.73 6.92
N LEU A 5 0.16 -6.03 5.79
CA LEU A 5 0.25 -4.57 5.75
C LEU A 5 -1.07 -4.01 5.24
N ILE A 6 -1.96 -3.70 6.19
CA ILE A 6 -2.97 -2.66 5.99
C ILE A 6 -2.41 -1.46 6.70
N VAL A 7 -1.89 -0.50 5.92
CA VAL A 7 -1.57 0.83 6.44
C VAL A 7 -2.89 1.59 6.47
N PHE A 8 -3.39 1.80 7.68
CA PHE A 8 -4.44 2.77 7.99
C PHE A 8 -3.89 4.18 7.73
N CYS A 9 -4.48 4.92 6.80
CA CYS A 9 -4.25 6.36 6.67
C CYS A 9 -5.54 7.11 7.04
N PHE A 10 -5.70 7.44 8.33
CA PHE A 10 -6.61 8.51 8.73
C PHE A 10 -6.07 9.82 8.15
N SER A 11 -6.77 10.42 7.18
CA SER A 11 -6.46 11.78 6.70
C SER A 11 -7.74 12.60 6.72
N LEU A 12 -7.96 13.37 7.80
CA LEU A 12 -8.93 14.46 7.80
C LEU A 12 -8.23 15.75 7.41
N VAL A 13 -8.90 16.42 6.47
CA VAL A 13 -8.65 17.75 5.93
C VAL A 13 -8.53 18.80 7.04
N LEU A 14 -7.37 19.47 7.13
CA LEU A 14 -7.25 20.92 7.40
C LEU A 14 -5.81 21.39 7.12
N PHE A 15 -5.69 22.18 6.04
CA PHE A 15 -4.55 22.99 5.59
C PHE A 15 -3.17 22.64 6.20
N ALA A 16 -2.50 21.66 5.58
CA ALA A 16 -1.04 21.60 5.58
C ALA A 16 -0.59 22.06 4.20
N LYS A 17 0.33 23.02 4.16
CA LYS A 17 1.07 23.39 2.95
C LYS A 17 1.62 22.09 2.36
N GLU A 18 1.09 21.65 1.22
CA GLU A 18 1.45 20.36 0.63
C GLU A 18 2.98 20.26 0.55
N ASP A 19 3.56 19.27 1.23
CA ASP A 19 4.79 18.68 0.74
C ASP A 19 4.43 18.13 -0.64
N ALA A 20 4.70 18.95 -1.67
CA ALA A 20 4.17 18.75 -3.00
C ALA A 20 4.42 17.31 -3.41
N ASN A 21 3.32 16.56 -3.55
CA ASN A 21 3.36 15.19 -4.01
C ASN A 21 4.08 15.19 -5.36
N VAL A 22 5.20 14.49 -5.43
CA VAL A 22 5.96 14.32 -6.66
C VAL A 22 5.81 12.88 -7.12
N TYR A 23 6.12 12.66 -8.39
CA TYR A 23 6.16 11.35 -8.98
C TYR A 23 7.61 11.06 -9.38
N THR A 24 7.98 9.80 -9.31
CA THR A 24 9.30 9.30 -9.74
C THR A 24 9.13 8.06 -10.60
N VAL A 25 10.09 7.73 -11.46
CA VAL A 25 10.10 6.44 -12.15
C VAL A 25 10.84 5.43 -11.29
N GLN A 26 10.18 4.36 -10.84
CA GLN A 26 10.86 3.23 -10.19
C GLN A 26 11.27 2.21 -11.25
N LEU A 27 12.55 1.82 -11.27
CA LEU A 27 13.11 0.88 -12.24
C LEU A 27 13.06 -0.57 -11.73
N PHE A 28 13.48 -0.78 -10.50
CA PHE A 28 13.50 -2.08 -9.83
C PHE A 28 13.48 -1.94 -8.30
N SER A 29 13.24 -3.06 -7.62
CA SER A 29 13.29 -3.20 -6.17
C SER A 29 13.88 -4.56 -5.83
N ASP A 30 14.94 -4.60 -5.03
CA ASP A 30 15.61 -5.83 -4.62
C ASP A 30 15.91 -5.79 -3.12
N ASN A 31 15.85 -6.92 -2.41
CA ASN A 31 16.16 -6.96 -0.97
C ASN A 31 17.66 -7.17 -0.70
N ASN A 32 18.46 -7.42 -1.73
CA ASN A 32 19.90 -7.62 -1.67
C ASN A 32 20.62 -6.44 -2.36
N ILE A 33 21.55 -5.82 -1.63
CA ILE A 33 22.29 -4.63 -2.10
C ILE A 33 23.20 -4.93 -3.30
N GLU A 34 23.83 -6.10 -3.35
CA GLU A 34 24.74 -6.48 -4.43
C GLU A 34 24.00 -6.80 -5.73
N THR A 35 22.80 -7.41 -5.62
CA THR A 35 21.92 -7.56 -6.79
C THR A 35 21.39 -6.21 -7.25
N ALA A 36 21.00 -5.32 -6.33
CA ALA A 36 20.56 -3.97 -6.67
C ALA A 36 21.65 -3.15 -7.38
N LYS A 37 22.91 -3.21 -6.92
CA LYS A 37 24.05 -2.58 -7.59
C LYS A 37 24.28 -3.12 -9.00
N ARG A 38 24.27 -4.44 -9.18
CA ARG A 38 24.38 -5.06 -10.52
C ARG A 38 23.23 -4.66 -11.45
N LEU A 39 22.02 -4.51 -10.93
CA LEU A 39 20.89 -4.01 -11.73
C LEU A 39 21.04 -2.52 -12.07
N LEU A 40 21.61 -1.72 -11.17
CA LEU A 40 21.92 -0.31 -11.41
C LEU A 40 22.99 -0.14 -12.51
N GLU A 41 23.96 -1.04 -12.58
CA GLU A 41 24.98 -1.02 -13.64
C GLU A 41 24.39 -1.18 -15.04
N ARG A 42 23.28 -1.93 -15.15
CA ARG A 42 22.56 -2.21 -16.39
C ARG A 42 21.67 -1.05 -16.85
N VAL A 43 21.51 -0.01 -16.04
CA VAL A 43 20.75 1.19 -16.44
C VAL A 43 21.49 1.86 -17.61
N PRO A 44 20.80 2.22 -18.71
CA PRO A 44 21.45 2.79 -19.87
C PRO A 44 22.19 4.09 -19.49
N PRO A 45 23.37 4.36 -20.08
CA PRO A 45 24.19 5.51 -19.71
C PRO A 45 23.44 6.84 -19.70
N GLU A 46 22.51 7.04 -20.63
CA GLU A 46 21.70 8.25 -20.77
C GLU A 46 20.73 8.51 -19.60
N PHE A 47 20.45 7.50 -18.77
CA PHE A 47 19.59 7.62 -17.58
C PHE A 47 20.37 7.43 -16.27
N LYS A 48 21.62 6.98 -16.35
CA LYS A 48 22.39 6.51 -15.19
C LYS A 48 22.74 7.64 -14.22
N SER A 49 23.03 8.85 -14.72
CA SER A 49 23.34 10.03 -13.91
C SER A 49 22.16 10.54 -13.07
N GLU A 50 20.93 10.23 -13.48
CA GLU A 50 19.69 10.63 -12.79
C GLU A 50 19.03 9.47 -12.03
N THR A 51 19.67 8.29 -12.03
CA THR A 51 19.15 7.11 -11.34
C THR A 51 19.88 6.91 -10.02
N HIS A 52 19.12 6.87 -8.94
CA HIS A 52 19.65 6.70 -7.59
C HIS A 52 19.03 5.49 -6.91
N LEU A 53 19.80 4.86 -6.02
CA LEU A 53 19.36 3.70 -5.25
C LEU A 53 18.98 4.13 -3.82
N TYR A 54 17.80 3.70 -3.37
CA TYR A 54 17.23 4.07 -2.07
C TYR A 54 16.91 2.83 -1.25
N LYS A 55 17.22 2.82 0.05
CA LYS A 55 16.78 1.77 0.98
C LYS A 55 15.44 2.18 1.61
N VAL A 56 14.39 1.43 1.31
CA VAL A 56 13.01 1.67 1.81
C VAL A 56 12.40 0.35 2.21
N ASP A 57 11.97 0.22 3.47
CA ASP A 57 11.31 -0.97 4.03
C ASP A 57 12.09 -2.28 3.83
N GLY A 58 13.42 -2.23 3.91
CA GLY A 58 14.29 -3.39 3.71
C GLY A 58 14.55 -3.75 2.24
N TYR A 59 14.10 -2.94 1.29
CA TYR A 59 14.40 -3.07 -0.14
C TYR A 59 15.23 -1.91 -0.67
N TYR A 60 16.14 -2.21 -1.58
CA TYR A 60 16.88 -1.27 -2.41
C TYR A 60 16.10 -1.01 -3.70
N LYS A 61 15.61 0.22 -3.85
CA LYS A 61 14.77 0.67 -4.96
C LYS A 61 15.55 1.65 -5.81
N ALA A 62 15.69 1.38 -7.11
CA ALA A 62 16.27 2.34 -8.04
C ALA A 62 15.17 3.26 -8.56
N ARG A 63 15.37 4.57 -8.42
CA ARG A 63 14.46 5.58 -8.95
C ARG A 63 15.20 6.52 -9.89
N TYR A 64 14.50 6.87 -10.96
CA TYR A 64 14.95 7.72 -12.05
C TYR A 64 13.94 8.84 -12.23
N PHE A 65 14.41 10.08 -12.37
CA PHE A 65 13.62 11.27 -12.70
C PHE A 65 12.50 11.60 -11.71
N GLN A 66 12.32 12.89 -11.40
CA GLN A 66 11.27 13.36 -10.50
C GLN A 66 10.51 14.52 -11.12
N SER A 67 9.19 14.51 -10.98
CA SER A 67 8.34 15.60 -11.47
C SER A 67 7.05 15.70 -10.65
N PRO A 68 6.53 16.90 -10.38
CA PRO A 68 5.17 17.04 -9.86
C PRO A 68 4.11 16.62 -10.88
N SER A 69 4.46 16.54 -12.17
CA SER A 69 3.56 16.13 -13.25
C SER A 69 3.61 14.63 -13.50
N TYR A 70 2.47 13.95 -13.28
CA TYR A 70 2.32 12.54 -13.59
C TYR A 70 2.48 12.24 -15.09
N SER A 71 2.00 13.14 -15.97
CA SER A 71 2.14 12.97 -17.42
C SER A 71 3.61 13.04 -17.85
N ALA A 72 4.40 13.92 -17.22
CA ALA A 72 5.85 13.99 -17.44
C ALA A 72 6.55 12.70 -16.98
N ILE A 73 6.20 12.15 -15.82
CA ILE A 73 6.74 10.86 -15.36
C ILE A 73 6.34 9.72 -16.28
N LYS A 74 5.08 9.67 -16.75
CA LYS A 74 4.62 8.62 -17.66
C LYS A 74 5.41 8.61 -18.97
N LEU A 75 5.73 9.79 -19.50
CA LEU A 75 6.58 9.93 -20.68
C LEU A 75 7.99 9.38 -20.42
N GLN A 76 8.59 9.71 -19.27
CA GLN A 76 9.93 9.25 -18.91
C GLN A 76 9.98 7.74 -18.59
N ALA A 77 8.95 7.21 -17.93
CA ALA A 77 8.79 5.78 -17.75
C ALA A 77 8.72 5.04 -19.09
N SER A 78 7.98 5.58 -20.07
CA SER A 78 7.92 4.99 -21.41
C SER A 78 9.27 5.02 -22.13
N LYS A 79 10.06 6.09 -21.98
CA LYS A 79 11.41 6.18 -22.56
C LYS A 79 12.33 5.09 -22.01
N ILE A 80 12.41 4.93 -20.69
CA ILE A 80 13.30 3.93 -20.08
C ILE A 80 12.80 2.49 -20.29
N GLN A 81 11.48 2.28 -20.44
CA GLN A 81 10.90 1.01 -20.86
C GLN A 81 11.37 0.61 -22.26
N LYS A 82 11.35 1.55 -23.21
CA LYS A 82 11.86 1.34 -24.57
C LYS A 82 13.37 1.07 -24.58
N ALA A 83 14.10 1.61 -23.61
CA ALA A 83 15.54 1.37 -23.41
C ALA A 83 15.87 0.06 -22.66
N GLY A 84 14.89 -0.82 -22.43
CA GLY A 84 15.11 -2.17 -21.92
C GLY A 84 14.59 -2.44 -20.51
N PHE A 85 14.20 -1.41 -19.76
CA PHE A 85 13.60 -1.56 -18.42
C PHE A 85 12.08 -1.66 -18.51
N LYS A 86 11.58 -2.72 -19.14
CA LYS A 86 10.14 -2.94 -19.39
C LYS A 86 9.28 -2.88 -18.12
N GLY A 87 9.87 -3.16 -16.96
CA GLY A 87 9.22 -3.11 -15.65
C GLY A 87 9.20 -1.73 -14.99
N ALA A 88 9.74 -0.67 -15.61
CA ALA A 88 9.77 0.65 -15.00
C ALA A 88 8.36 1.27 -14.91
N PHE A 89 8.05 1.98 -13.84
CA PHE A 89 6.71 2.57 -13.62
C PHE A 89 6.74 3.85 -12.79
N ALA A 90 5.71 4.67 -12.96
CA ALA A 90 5.51 5.88 -12.19
C ALA A 90 5.07 5.55 -10.75
N VAL A 91 5.72 6.18 -9.77
CA VAL A 91 5.42 6.03 -8.33
C VAL A 91 5.26 7.40 -7.71
N LYS A 92 4.12 7.63 -7.04
CA LYS A 92 3.88 8.81 -6.22
C LYS A 92 4.73 8.73 -4.95
N THR A 93 5.39 9.82 -4.58
CA THR A 93 6.28 9.91 -3.43
C THR A 93 6.24 11.32 -2.84
N THR A 94 6.52 11.45 -1.56
CA THR A 94 6.88 12.75 -0.98
C THR A 94 8.26 13.15 -1.52
N LYS A 95 8.51 14.45 -1.65
CA LYS A 95 9.71 15.03 -2.31
C LYS A 95 10.98 14.34 -1.81
N LEU A 96 11.49 13.40 -2.59
CA LEU A 96 12.76 12.75 -2.32
C LEU A 96 13.84 13.84 -2.42
N GLN A 97 14.73 13.93 -1.42
CA GLN A 97 15.97 14.65 -1.59
C GLN A 97 16.83 13.83 -2.56
N MET A 98 16.68 14.08 -3.87
CA MET A 98 17.48 13.48 -4.95
C MET A 98 18.99 13.78 -4.82
N ASN A 99 19.39 14.53 -3.79
CA ASN A 99 20.72 15.06 -3.57
C ASN A 99 21.43 14.45 -2.34
N LYS A 100 20.79 13.52 -1.62
CA LYS A 100 21.44 12.76 -0.54
C LYS A 100 21.45 11.28 -0.89
N GLU A 101 22.58 10.80 -1.40
CA GLU A 101 22.92 9.39 -1.30
C GLU A 101 22.85 8.99 0.18
N LEU A 102 21.91 8.11 0.54
CA LEU A 102 21.98 7.35 1.78
C LEU A 102 22.92 6.16 1.56
N ILE A 103 24.18 6.46 1.27
CA ILE A 103 25.30 5.59 1.61
C ILE A 103 26.20 6.38 2.56
N GLY A 104 25.83 6.33 3.84
CA GLY A 104 26.70 6.51 4.99
C GLY A 104 26.13 5.59 6.06
N ASP A 105 26.87 4.63 6.61
CA ASP A 105 28.02 4.95 7.44
C ASP A 105 29.37 4.32 7.02
N LYS A 106 30.35 5.23 6.96
CA LYS A 106 31.80 5.13 7.17
C LYS A 106 32.62 3.98 6.53
N LYS A 107 33.58 4.47 5.73
CA LYS A 107 34.84 3.88 5.23
C LYS A 107 34.74 2.77 4.19
N SER A 108 34.85 3.17 2.92
CA SER A 108 35.97 2.77 2.05
C SER A 108 35.83 3.39 0.66
N GLU A 109 36.80 4.25 0.34
CA GLU A 109 37.37 4.62 -0.96
C GLU A 109 36.46 4.80 -2.19
N VAL A 110 36.49 6.04 -2.66
CA VAL A 110 36.16 6.51 -4.00
C VAL A 110 36.95 5.69 -5.03
N ILE A 111 36.26 4.92 -5.86
CA ILE A 111 36.83 4.49 -7.15
C ILE A 111 35.99 5.14 -8.24
N THR A 112 36.51 6.26 -8.73
CA THR A 112 36.07 6.87 -9.99
C THR A 112 36.47 5.93 -11.12
N VAL A 113 35.52 5.39 -11.89
CA VAL A 113 35.84 4.71 -13.16
C VAL A 113 35.26 5.53 -14.31
N LYS A 114 36.17 6.23 -14.99
CA LYS A 114 35.96 6.83 -16.32
C LYS A 114 35.58 5.75 -17.34
N PRO A 115 34.84 6.09 -18.41
CA PRO A 115 34.41 5.13 -19.41
C PRO A 115 35.60 4.79 -20.34
N MET A 116 35.73 3.52 -20.72
CA MET A 116 36.49 3.13 -21.90
C MET A 116 35.65 2.22 -22.80
N LEU A 117 35.58 2.65 -24.06
CA LEU A 117 35.09 1.94 -25.22
C LEU A 117 36.16 0.97 -25.78
N THR A 118 35.65 -0.05 -26.48
CA THR A 118 36.20 -0.79 -27.64
C THR A 118 37.38 -1.77 -27.50
N HIS A 119 37.08 -3.04 -27.84
CA HIS A 119 37.66 -3.94 -28.88
C HIS A 119 37.76 -5.39 -28.36
N VAL A 120 36.97 -6.34 -28.90
CA VAL A 120 37.18 -7.14 -30.13
C VAL A 120 38.24 -8.25 -29.99
N ASN A 121 37.78 -9.47 -30.30
CA ASN A 121 38.45 -10.68 -30.82
C ASN A 121 38.88 -11.87 -29.92
N LYS A 122 38.17 -12.98 -30.19
CA LYS A 122 38.61 -14.31 -30.69
C LYS A 122 39.24 -15.38 -29.77
N GLU A 123 38.60 -16.56 -29.94
CA GLU A 123 39.14 -17.92 -30.14
C GLU A 123 39.78 -18.66 -28.96
N LEU A 124 39.14 -19.78 -28.59
CA LEU A 124 39.56 -21.18 -28.79
C LEU A 124 38.52 -22.06 -28.06
N GLU A 125 37.68 -22.85 -28.75
CA GLU A 125 37.94 -24.26 -29.17
C GLU A 125 38.50 -25.12 -28.01
N GLU A 126 38.00 -26.31 -27.65
CA GLU A 126 37.19 -27.30 -28.35
C GLU A 126 36.79 -28.43 -27.35
N LYS A 127 35.72 -29.17 -27.70
CA LYS A 127 35.51 -30.62 -27.51
C LYS A 127 35.42 -31.24 -26.09
N ASN A 128 34.25 -31.79 -25.74
CA ASN A 128 33.89 -33.16 -26.19
C ASN A 128 32.47 -33.60 -25.77
N LYS A 129 31.75 -34.18 -26.73
CA LYS A 129 30.52 -34.95 -26.58
C LYS A 129 30.84 -36.37 -26.10
N LYS A 130 29.90 -37.02 -25.39
CA LYS A 130 29.54 -38.43 -25.65
C LYS A 130 28.14 -38.77 -25.13
N GLU A 131 27.48 -39.62 -25.90
CA GLU A 131 26.05 -39.90 -25.96
C GLU A 131 25.55 -40.97 -24.97
N ILE A 132 24.22 -41.04 -24.91
CA ILE A 132 23.30 -41.88 -24.12
C ILE A 132 23.29 -43.33 -24.65
N PRO A 133 22.76 -44.31 -23.88
CA PRO A 133 21.54 -44.96 -24.38
C PRO A 133 20.44 -45.25 -23.33
N LYS A 134 19.19 -45.20 -23.80
CA LYS A 134 17.92 -45.51 -23.13
C LYS A 134 17.74 -47.02 -22.89
N LYS A 135 16.93 -47.39 -21.88
CA LYS A 135 16.10 -48.62 -21.87
C LYS A 135 14.74 -48.36 -21.19
N GLU A 136 13.71 -49.01 -21.73
CA GLU A 136 12.28 -48.84 -21.48
C GLU A 136 11.75 -49.48 -20.18
N ILE A 137 10.51 -49.06 -19.84
CA ILE A 137 9.65 -49.32 -18.67
C ILE A 137 8.96 -50.71 -18.78
N PRO A 138 8.37 -51.33 -17.71
CA PRO A 138 7.01 -50.98 -17.25
C PRO A 138 6.67 -51.29 -15.75
N ARG A 139 5.80 -50.49 -15.12
CA ARG A 139 4.49 -50.91 -14.53
C ARG A 139 3.81 -49.83 -13.67
N LYS A 140 2.49 -49.81 -13.79
CA LYS A 140 1.47 -48.91 -13.21
C LYS A 140 1.51 -48.84 -11.68
N ASN A 141 1.21 -47.65 -11.13
CA ASN A 141 0.16 -47.54 -10.11
C ASN A 141 -0.52 -46.17 -10.14
N ILE A 142 -1.84 -46.21 -10.23
CA ILE A 142 -2.76 -45.07 -10.15
C ILE A 142 -3.04 -44.84 -8.67
N GLN A 143 -2.78 -43.64 -8.15
CA GLN A 143 -3.68 -42.97 -7.19
C GLN A 143 -3.21 -41.55 -6.82
N ASN A 144 -4.23 -40.67 -6.73
CA ASN A 144 -4.27 -39.38 -6.05
C ASN A 144 -3.71 -38.14 -6.77
N ASN A 145 -4.36 -37.77 -7.88
CA ASN A 145 -4.29 -36.39 -8.36
C ASN A 145 -5.17 -35.47 -7.49
N LYS A 146 -4.54 -34.76 -6.54
CA LYS A 146 -4.91 -33.36 -6.26
C LYS A 146 -4.93 -32.61 -7.60
N PRO A 147 -5.88 -31.72 -7.89
CA PRO A 147 -5.86 -30.97 -9.14
C PRO A 147 -4.57 -30.16 -9.20
N GLN A 148 -3.62 -30.61 -10.03
CA GLN A 148 -2.42 -29.85 -10.35
C GLN A 148 -2.88 -28.67 -11.18
N LEU A 149 -3.00 -27.53 -10.50
CA LEU A 149 -3.35 -26.27 -11.12
C LEU A 149 -2.32 -25.96 -12.22
N ASN A 150 -2.76 -25.95 -13.47
CA ASN A 150 -1.90 -25.78 -14.64
C ASN A 150 -1.08 -24.49 -14.53
N LYS A 151 0.16 -24.52 -15.03
CA LYS A 151 1.09 -23.37 -14.97
C LYS A 151 0.51 -22.11 -15.63
N SER A 152 -0.31 -22.29 -16.67
CA SER A 152 -1.10 -21.24 -17.33
C SER A 152 -2.15 -20.61 -16.39
N ASP A 153 -2.84 -21.42 -15.59
CA ASP A 153 -3.86 -20.95 -14.64
C ASP A 153 -3.24 -20.19 -13.48
N LYS A 154 -2.09 -20.63 -12.97
CA LYS A 154 -1.33 -19.86 -11.97
C LYS A 154 -0.86 -18.51 -12.52
N LEU A 155 -0.39 -18.48 -13.77
CA LEU A 155 0.06 -17.26 -14.43
C LEU A 155 -1.11 -16.27 -14.58
N ASN A 156 -2.28 -16.76 -14.98
CA ASN A 156 -3.51 -15.97 -15.12
C ASN A 156 -4.05 -15.43 -13.78
N LYS A 157 -3.95 -16.21 -12.69
CA LYS A 157 -4.32 -15.77 -11.34
C LYS A 157 -3.45 -14.61 -10.85
N SER A 158 -2.13 -14.77 -10.97
CA SER A 158 -1.17 -13.75 -10.56
C SER A 158 -1.31 -12.48 -11.37
N ASP A 159 -1.53 -12.59 -12.68
CA ASP A 159 -1.71 -11.44 -13.58
C ASP A 159 -2.96 -10.61 -13.22
N ILE A 160 -4.10 -11.25 -12.98
CA ILE A 160 -5.34 -10.54 -12.60
C ILE A 160 -5.18 -9.79 -11.27
N LEU A 161 -4.59 -10.42 -10.24
CA LEU A 161 -4.38 -9.76 -8.95
C LEU A 161 -3.36 -8.63 -9.04
N GLN A 162 -2.30 -8.78 -9.85
CA GLN A 162 -1.34 -7.70 -10.07
C GLN A 162 -1.95 -6.52 -10.82
N LYS A 163 -2.79 -6.79 -11.83
CA LYS A 163 -3.54 -5.75 -12.54
C LYS A 163 -4.49 -5.00 -11.60
N ALA A 164 -5.24 -5.74 -10.76
CA ALA A 164 -6.11 -5.14 -9.74
C ALA A 164 -5.33 -4.24 -8.78
N LYS A 165 -4.22 -4.73 -8.24
CA LYS A 165 -3.36 -3.96 -7.33
C LYS A 165 -2.73 -2.75 -8.01
N SER A 166 -2.26 -2.90 -9.25
CA SER A 166 -1.69 -1.79 -10.01
C SER A 166 -2.73 -0.71 -10.29
N ALA A 167 -3.93 -1.07 -10.71
CA ALA A 167 -5.04 -0.13 -10.92
C ALA A 167 -5.40 0.58 -9.61
N TYR A 168 -5.52 -0.16 -8.51
CA TYR A 168 -5.82 0.39 -7.19
C TYR A 168 -4.77 1.41 -6.74
N LEU A 169 -3.48 1.07 -6.86
CA LEU A 169 -2.38 1.98 -6.51
C LEU A 169 -2.28 3.21 -7.43
N LYS A 170 -2.83 3.13 -8.64
CA LYS A 170 -2.95 4.27 -9.58
C LYS A 170 -4.18 5.14 -9.31
N GLY A 171 -5.07 4.74 -8.39
CA GLY A 171 -6.35 5.39 -8.16
C GLY A 171 -7.39 5.10 -9.27
N ASP A 172 -7.13 4.15 -10.15
CA ASP A 172 -8.12 3.68 -11.13
C ASP A 172 -9.05 2.68 -10.45
N GLU A 173 -10.02 3.21 -9.71
CA GLU A 173 -10.93 2.43 -8.89
C GLU A 173 -11.87 1.57 -9.74
N GLY A 174 -12.23 2.02 -10.94
CA GLY A 174 -13.06 1.25 -11.87
C GLY A 174 -12.34 0.01 -12.38
N GLU A 175 -11.10 0.16 -12.82
CA GLU A 175 -10.29 -0.97 -13.29
C GLU A 175 -9.89 -1.90 -12.13
N ALA A 176 -9.56 -1.34 -10.96
CA ALA A 176 -9.27 -2.11 -9.76
C ALA A 176 -10.46 -2.97 -9.35
N LEU A 177 -11.66 -2.37 -9.30
CA LEU A 177 -12.89 -3.06 -8.96
C LEU A 177 -13.15 -4.21 -9.93
N ARG A 178 -13.06 -3.95 -11.24
CA ARG A 178 -13.30 -4.96 -12.28
C ARG A 178 -12.38 -6.17 -12.12
N TYR A 179 -11.08 -5.95 -11.88
CA TYR A 179 -10.14 -7.06 -11.71
C TYR A 179 -10.29 -7.78 -10.36
N TYR A 180 -10.61 -7.07 -9.28
CA TYR A 180 -10.90 -7.72 -8.00
C TYR A 180 -12.19 -8.55 -8.05
N GLU A 181 -13.25 -8.06 -8.69
CA GLU A 181 -14.49 -8.82 -8.94
C GLU A 181 -14.21 -10.06 -9.81
N GLN A 182 -13.35 -9.93 -10.82
CA GLN A 182 -12.92 -11.06 -11.64
C GLN A 182 -12.12 -12.10 -10.82
N ALA A 183 -11.25 -11.65 -9.91
CA ALA A 183 -10.52 -12.56 -9.02
C ALA A 183 -11.45 -13.28 -8.05
N LEU A 184 -12.49 -12.59 -7.55
CA LEU A 184 -13.49 -13.14 -6.65
C LEU A 184 -14.34 -14.19 -7.37
N SER A 185 -14.89 -13.88 -8.55
CA SER A 185 -15.75 -14.80 -9.31
C SER A 185 -15.02 -16.08 -9.74
N LYS A 186 -13.71 -15.98 -9.99
CA LYS A 186 -12.85 -17.13 -10.31
C LYS A 186 -12.33 -17.87 -9.07
N GLY A 187 -12.76 -17.50 -7.87
CA GLY A 187 -12.48 -18.23 -6.63
C GLY A 187 -11.02 -18.13 -6.13
N PHE A 188 -10.26 -17.13 -6.57
CA PHE A 188 -8.86 -16.96 -6.14
C PHE A 188 -8.54 -15.59 -5.52
N ALA A 189 -9.55 -14.76 -5.26
CA ALA A 189 -9.36 -13.55 -4.45
C ALA A 189 -8.79 -13.93 -3.07
N ASN A 190 -7.61 -13.38 -2.76
CA ASN A 190 -6.97 -13.51 -1.46
C ASN A 190 -7.56 -12.47 -0.47
N GLU A 191 -7.09 -12.48 0.77
CA GLU A 191 -7.61 -11.59 1.82
C GLU A 191 -7.38 -10.11 1.51
N GLU A 192 -6.22 -9.75 0.93
CA GLU A 192 -5.93 -8.37 0.48
C GLU A 192 -6.92 -7.93 -0.60
N ALA A 193 -7.18 -8.78 -1.60
CA ALA A 193 -8.14 -8.51 -2.67
C ALA A 193 -9.56 -8.33 -2.12
N ARG A 194 -10.01 -9.20 -1.19
CA ARG A 194 -11.33 -9.06 -0.56
C ARG A 194 -11.43 -7.78 0.26
N ASN A 195 -10.37 -7.43 0.99
CA ASN A 195 -10.31 -6.21 1.78
C ASN A 195 -10.45 -4.96 0.91
N ASN A 196 -9.64 -4.88 -0.16
CA ASN A 196 -9.69 -3.77 -1.11
C ASN A 196 -11.03 -3.71 -1.84
N LEU A 197 -11.60 -4.87 -2.18
CA LEU A 197 -12.91 -4.96 -2.81
C LEU A 197 -14.03 -4.44 -1.88
N CYS A 198 -14.02 -4.82 -0.59
CA CYS A 198 -14.97 -4.28 0.40
C CYS A 198 -14.84 -2.76 0.53
N TYR A 199 -13.62 -2.23 0.58
CA TYR A 199 -13.38 -0.78 0.60
C TYR A 199 -13.96 -0.09 -0.65
N LEU A 200 -13.71 -0.61 -1.85
CA LEU A 200 -14.26 -0.05 -3.09
C LEU A 200 -15.79 -0.12 -3.12
N TYR A 201 -16.41 -1.21 -2.63
CA TYR A 201 -17.86 -1.29 -2.47
C TYR A 201 -18.38 -0.27 -1.45
N GLY A 202 -17.61 0.02 -0.41
CA GLY A 202 -17.88 1.12 0.51
C GLY A 202 -17.93 2.45 -0.22
N LYS A 203 -16.90 2.75 -1.02
CA LYS A 203 -16.86 3.97 -1.84
C LYS A 203 -18.03 4.10 -2.82
N GLN A 204 -18.60 2.98 -3.28
CA GLN A 204 -19.77 2.96 -4.17
C GLN A 204 -21.12 2.91 -3.43
N GLY A 205 -21.14 2.75 -2.10
CA GLY A 205 -22.37 2.57 -1.34
C GLY A 205 -23.09 1.23 -1.60
N THR A 206 -22.40 0.21 -2.12
CA THR A 206 -23.02 -1.07 -2.50
C THR A 206 -22.86 -2.12 -1.40
N LEU A 207 -23.57 -1.95 -0.27
CA LEU A 207 -23.48 -2.86 0.89
C LEU A 207 -23.81 -4.31 0.52
N SER A 208 -24.79 -4.53 -0.36
CA SER A 208 -25.21 -5.87 -0.80
C SER A 208 -24.05 -6.68 -1.38
N LYS A 209 -23.27 -6.07 -2.28
CA LYS A 209 -22.07 -6.70 -2.85
C LYS A 209 -21.00 -6.97 -1.79
N ALA A 210 -20.80 -6.05 -0.85
CA ALA A 210 -19.85 -6.25 0.25
C ALA A 210 -20.26 -7.42 1.17
N LYS A 211 -21.57 -7.57 1.47
CA LYS A 211 -22.09 -8.68 2.28
C LYS A 211 -21.79 -10.04 1.65
N GLU A 212 -21.84 -10.16 0.32
CA GLU A 212 -21.46 -11.39 -0.38
C GLU A 212 -19.97 -11.75 -0.19
N VAL A 213 -19.09 -10.75 -0.19
CA VAL A 213 -17.65 -10.96 0.08
C VAL A 213 -17.41 -11.34 1.54
N ILE A 214 -18.16 -10.75 2.47
CA ILE A 214 -18.02 -10.94 3.93
C ILE A 214 -18.56 -12.30 4.39
N LYS A 215 -19.58 -12.82 3.70
CA LYS A 215 -20.25 -14.07 4.06
C LYS A 215 -19.23 -15.23 4.16
N GLY A 216 -19.30 -15.96 5.27
CA GLY A 216 -18.44 -17.12 5.54
C GLY A 216 -16.95 -16.82 5.77
N GLN A 217 -16.50 -15.55 5.77
CA GLN A 217 -15.09 -15.22 6.02
C GLN A 217 -14.73 -15.35 7.51
N ARG A 218 -13.49 -15.71 7.82
CA ARG A 218 -12.99 -15.73 9.21
C ARG A 218 -12.75 -14.33 9.77
N HIS A 219 -12.37 -13.39 8.92
CA HIS A 219 -11.98 -12.02 9.29
C HIS A 219 -13.05 -10.99 8.91
N LYS A 220 -14.32 -11.26 9.24
CA LYS A 220 -15.46 -10.42 8.80
C LYS A 220 -15.35 -8.99 9.29
N ASP A 221 -14.97 -8.77 10.54
CA ASP A 221 -14.90 -7.44 11.16
C ASP A 221 -13.96 -6.51 10.39
N LYS A 222 -12.85 -7.05 9.89
CA LYS A 222 -11.87 -6.33 9.08
C LYS A 222 -12.45 -5.90 7.72
N LEU A 223 -13.24 -6.77 7.10
CA LEU A 223 -13.89 -6.50 5.82
C LEU A 223 -15.05 -5.50 5.99
N ILE A 224 -15.82 -5.64 7.06
CA ILE A 224 -16.89 -4.70 7.46
C ILE A 224 -16.28 -3.31 7.69
N TYR A 225 -15.18 -3.23 8.44
CA TYR A 225 -14.46 -1.98 8.67
C TYR A 225 -13.96 -1.36 7.35
N SER A 226 -13.42 -2.18 6.44
CA SER A 226 -12.95 -1.69 5.14
C SER A 226 -14.07 -1.08 4.31
N TYR A 227 -15.24 -1.73 4.28
CA TYR A 227 -16.44 -1.15 3.65
C TYR A 227 -16.85 0.17 4.32
N ALA A 228 -16.98 0.18 5.65
CA ALA A 228 -17.35 1.37 6.40
C ALA A 228 -16.41 2.53 6.09
N TYR A 229 -15.10 2.26 6.08
CA TYR A 229 -14.08 3.27 5.81
C TYR A 229 -14.24 3.89 4.42
N GLY A 230 -14.40 3.08 3.37
CA GLY A 230 -14.63 3.60 2.00
C GLY A 230 -15.92 4.41 1.87
N ALA A 231 -16.97 4.01 2.58
CA ALA A 231 -18.25 4.72 2.60
C ALA A 231 -18.14 6.08 3.28
N VAL A 232 -17.47 6.17 4.44
CA VAL A 232 -17.24 7.43 5.16
C VAL A 232 -16.31 8.38 4.41
N GLU A 233 -15.23 7.85 3.83
CA GLU A 233 -14.30 8.63 3.02
C GLU A 233 -15.02 9.28 1.83
N SER A 234 -15.87 8.52 1.14
CA SER A 234 -16.67 8.99 0.00
C SER A 234 -17.95 9.75 0.40
N ASN A 235 -18.16 9.95 1.70
CA ASN A 235 -19.33 10.61 2.27
C ASN A 235 -20.68 10.02 1.79
N GLN A 236 -20.78 8.69 1.80
CA GLN A 236 -21.99 7.99 1.37
C GLN A 236 -23.19 8.34 2.26
N LYS A 237 -24.23 8.91 1.65
CA LYS A 237 -25.43 9.41 2.38
C LYS A 237 -26.10 8.34 3.25
N ASN A 238 -26.12 7.10 2.77
CA ASN A 238 -26.77 5.99 3.45
C ASN A 238 -25.85 5.25 4.44
N TYR A 239 -24.59 5.67 4.58
CA TYR A 239 -23.57 4.99 5.39
C TYR A 239 -24.09 4.56 6.77
N TYR A 240 -24.67 5.50 7.53
CA TYR A 240 -25.05 5.22 8.92
C TYR A 240 -26.18 4.20 9.00
N ASN A 241 -27.16 4.28 8.08
CA ASN A 241 -28.25 3.32 8.00
C ASN A 241 -27.75 1.93 7.60
N ASP A 242 -26.88 1.88 6.58
CA ASP A 242 -26.25 0.66 6.07
C ASP A 242 -25.40 -0.04 7.14
N MET A 243 -24.75 0.75 8.00
CA MET A 243 -23.83 0.26 9.02
C MET A 243 -24.42 0.11 10.42
N LYS A 244 -25.68 0.51 10.64
CA LYS A 244 -26.29 0.61 11.97
C LYS A 244 -26.13 -0.66 12.82
N GLU A 245 -26.53 -1.81 12.27
CA GLU A 245 -26.45 -3.11 12.97
C GLU A 245 -25.01 -3.48 13.34
N TYR A 246 -24.04 -3.16 12.47
CA TYR A 246 -22.62 -3.41 12.69
C TYR A 246 -22.02 -2.45 13.74
N ILE A 247 -22.46 -1.20 13.76
CA ILE A 247 -22.04 -0.20 14.76
C ILE A 247 -22.60 -0.56 16.15
N GLU A 248 -23.83 -1.04 16.23
CA GLU A 248 -24.45 -1.45 17.48
C GLU A 248 -23.72 -2.65 18.10
N SER A 249 -23.36 -3.64 17.27
CA SER A 249 -22.62 -4.84 17.68
C SER A 249 -21.10 -4.67 17.78
N ASP A 250 -20.56 -3.50 17.42
CA ASP A 250 -19.12 -3.20 17.45
C ASP A 250 -18.58 -3.16 18.89
N GLY A 251 -18.06 -4.28 19.39
CA GLY A 251 -17.55 -4.36 20.76
C GLY A 251 -16.28 -3.55 21.01
N ASN A 252 -15.48 -3.23 19.98
CA ASN A 252 -14.19 -2.54 20.15
C ASN A 252 -14.27 -1.02 19.91
N GLY A 253 -15.44 -0.52 19.46
CA GLY A 253 -15.69 0.90 19.27
C GLY A 253 -15.15 1.49 17.96
N LYS A 254 -14.47 0.73 17.10
CA LYS A 254 -13.85 1.27 15.87
C LYS A 254 -14.87 1.74 14.82
N LEU A 255 -15.95 1.00 14.62
CA LEU A 255 -17.04 1.42 13.73
C LEU A 255 -17.83 2.57 14.36
N THR A 256 -17.99 2.55 15.67
CA THR A 256 -18.64 3.63 16.42
C THR A 256 -17.84 4.94 16.27
N MET A 257 -16.52 4.87 16.47
CA MET A 257 -15.59 5.98 16.26
C MET A 257 -15.63 6.50 14.82
N LEU A 258 -15.53 5.60 13.84
CA LEU A 258 -15.58 5.97 12.42
C LEU A 258 -16.91 6.64 12.05
N SER A 259 -18.00 6.26 12.71
CA SER A 259 -19.31 6.89 12.53
C SER A 259 -19.36 8.29 13.14
N GLY A 260 -18.77 8.51 14.31
CA GLY A 260 -18.63 9.84 14.88
C GLY A 260 -17.91 10.79 13.92
N TYR A 261 -16.84 10.30 13.28
CA TYR A 261 -16.10 11.02 12.26
C TYR A 261 -16.94 11.36 11.00
N TYR A 262 -17.79 10.44 10.58
CA TYR A 262 -18.74 10.70 9.48
C TYR A 262 -19.68 11.87 9.83
N PHE A 263 -20.25 11.89 11.04
CA PHE A 263 -21.14 12.98 11.45
C PHE A 263 -20.39 14.30 11.66
N GLU A 264 -19.17 14.27 12.19
CA GLU A 264 -18.30 15.46 12.29
C GLU A 264 -18.08 16.10 10.92
N LYS A 265 -17.72 15.29 9.91
CA LYS A 265 -17.53 15.74 8.51
C LYS A 265 -18.82 16.34 7.92
N ASN A 266 -19.97 15.85 8.32
CA ASN A 266 -21.28 16.36 7.91
C ASN A 266 -21.83 17.47 8.83
N LYS A 267 -21.00 17.99 9.74
CA LYS A 267 -21.33 19.08 10.69
C LYS A 267 -22.43 18.76 11.70
N ASP A 268 -22.76 17.49 11.86
CA ASP A 268 -23.65 17.02 12.92
C ASP A 268 -22.81 16.74 14.18
N MET A 269 -22.49 17.83 14.89
CA MET A 269 -21.58 17.77 16.03
C MET A 269 -22.19 17.04 17.23
N GLN A 270 -23.51 17.04 17.36
CA GLN A 270 -24.20 16.32 18.43
C GLN A 270 -24.05 14.81 18.25
N MET A 271 -24.35 14.29 17.05
CA MET A 271 -24.16 12.87 16.76
C MET A 271 -22.68 12.46 16.82
N ALA A 272 -21.77 13.32 16.35
CA ALA A 272 -20.34 13.07 16.43
C ALA A 272 -19.88 12.89 17.89
N GLU A 273 -20.32 13.79 18.77
CA GLU A 273 -20.04 13.72 20.21
C GLU A 273 -20.52 12.41 20.83
N GLU A 274 -21.80 12.08 20.62
CA GLU A 274 -22.40 10.89 21.22
C GLU A 274 -21.64 9.62 20.80
N LEU A 275 -21.26 9.53 19.53
CA LEU A 275 -20.54 8.39 18.98
C LEU A 275 -19.08 8.33 19.43
N TYR A 276 -18.38 9.46 19.55
CA TYR A 276 -17.01 9.49 20.08
C TYR A 276 -16.96 9.09 21.55
N LYS A 277 -17.88 9.58 22.36
CA LYS A 277 -18.01 9.16 23.76
C LYS A 277 -18.29 7.66 23.84
N LYS A 278 -19.26 7.16 23.08
CA LYS A 278 -19.63 5.73 23.04
C LYS A 278 -18.47 4.84 22.56
N ALA A 279 -17.66 5.30 21.60
CA ALA A 279 -16.49 4.55 21.14
C ALA A 279 -15.44 4.39 22.25
N TYR A 280 -15.18 5.46 23.00
CA TYR A 280 -14.29 5.42 24.17
C TYR A 280 -14.81 4.49 25.26
N GLU A 281 -16.10 4.55 25.58
CA GLU A 281 -16.73 3.66 26.58
C GLU A 281 -16.61 2.17 26.20
N LYS A 282 -16.71 1.85 24.90
CA LYS A 282 -16.56 0.48 24.39
C LYS A 282 -15.13 -0.06 24.54
N ASN A 283 -14.13 0.77 24.32
CA ASN A 283 -12.74 0.39 24.55
C ASN A 283 -11.89 1.62 24.88
N PRO A 284 -11.69 1.92 26.18
CA PRO A 284 -10.98 3.12 26.64
C PRO A 284 -9.46 2.99 26.54
N THR A 285 -8.96 1.83 26.12
CA THR A 285 -7.51 1.57 25.96
C THR A 285 -7.05 1.64 24.51
N ASP A 286 -7.99 1.68 23.54
CA ASP A 286 -7.63 1.82 22.13
C ASP A 286 -7.29 3.28 21.82
N VAL A 287 -6.06 3.50 21.35
CA VAL A 287 -5.54 4.84 21.08
C VAL A 287 -6.39 5.65 20.09
N TYR A 288 -7.04 5.00 19.12
CA TYR A 288 -7.91 5.70 18.17
C TYR A 288 -9.20 6.15 18.83
N ASN A 289 -9.75 5.34 19.74
CA ASN A 289 -10.92 5.74 20.53
C ASN A 289 -10.59 6.88 21.51
N ILE A 290 -9.41 6.84 22.16
CA ILE A 290 -8.94 7.94 23.02
C ILE A 290 -8.73 9.21 22.20
N TYR A 291 -8.13 9.10 21.01
CA TYR A 291 -7.96 10.23 20.09
C TYR A 291 -9.30 10.84 19.68
N ALA A 292 -10.28 10.02 19.33
CA ALA A 292 -11.63 10.48 19.00
C ALA A 292 -12.34 11.11 20.20
N TYR A 293 -12.11 10.60 21.40
CA TYR A 293 -12.58 11.23 22.63
C TYR A 293 -11.91 12.59 22.90
N ALA A 294 -10.62 12.74 22.60
CA ALA A 294 -9.95 14.04 22.64
C ALA A 294 -10.55 15.02 21.62
N ARG A 295 -10.92 14.53 20.42
CA ARG A 295 -11.58 15.34 19.37
C ARG A 295 -12.91 15.93 19.84
N LEU A 296 -13.67 15.24 20.69
CA LEU A 296 -14.88 15.79 21.32
C LEU A 296 -14.58 17.10 22.07
N PHE A 297 -13.56 17.12 22.92
CA PHE A 297 -13.18 18.31 23.68
C PHE A 297 -12.61 19.41 22.78
N ASP A 298 -11.86 19.01 21.76
CA ASP A 298 -11.26 19.89 20.79
C ASP A 298 -12.32 20.68 19.98
N ILE A 299 -13.35 19.99 19.48
CA ILE A 299 -14.50 20.61 18.80
C ILE A 299 -15.19 21.64 19.70
N LYS A 300 -15.27 21.34 21.01
CA LYS A 300 -15.85 22.23 22.03
C LYS A 300 -14.91 23.35 22.48
N LYS A 301 -13.70 23.44 21.92
CA LYS A 301 -12.63 24.36 22.37
C LYS A 301 -12.36 24.25 23.87
N ASN A 302 -12.42 23.04 24.39
CA ASN A 302 -12.16 22.75 25.79
C ASN A 302 -10.68 22.39 25.98
N ALA A 303 -10.02 23.05 26.93
CA ALA A 303 -8.60 22.86 27.27
C ALA A 303 -8.25 21.41 27.65
N GLN A 304 -9.23 20.60 28.07
CA GLN A 304 -9.04 19.17 28.35
C GLN A 304 -8.52 18.39 27.13
N ALA A 305 -8.80 18.85 25.90
CA ALA A 305 -8.32 18.20 24.68
C ALA A 305 -6.79 18.06 24.65
N VAL A 306 -6.07 19.14 24.99
CA VAL A 306 -4.60 19.19 24.97
C VAL A 306 -4.01 18.19 25.95
N ASN A 307 -4.59 18.09 27.15
CA ASN A 307 -4.13 17.14 28.17
C ASN A 307 -4.27 15.70 27.69
N ILE A 308 -5.42 15.35 27.11
CA ILE A 308 -5.66 14.00 26.58
C ILE A 308 -4.70 13.69 25.41
N TYR A 309 -4.48 14.64 24.50
CA TYR A 309 -3.51 14.47 23.41
C TYR A 309 -2.09 14.23 23.91
N LYS A 310 -1.64 14.97 24.92
CA LYS A 310 -0.33 14.75 25.54
C LYS A 310 -0.24 13.39 26.20
N ASP A 311 -1.32 12.91 26.83
CA ASP A 311 -1.35 11.58 27.43
C ASP A 311 -1.29 10.46 26.37
N ILE A 312 -1.93 10.66 25.21
CA ILE A 312 -1.76 9.75 24.07
C ILE A 312 -0.28 9.69 23.65
N LEU A 313 0.38 10.84 23.46
CA LEU A 313 1.79 10.91 23.04
C LEU A 313 2.76 10.21 24.01
N LYS A 314 2.41 10.07 25.29
CA LYS A 314 3.20 9.29 26.27
C LYS A 314 3.07 7.78 26.07
N SER A 315 1.97 7.31 25.47
CA SER A 315 1.66 5.89 25.30
C SER A 315 1.98 5.33 23.90
N ILE A 316 2.34 6.18 22.95
CA ILE A 316 2.72 5.79 21.58
C ILE A 316 4.12 6.27 21.21
N ASP A 317 4.78 5.55 20.30
CA ASP A 317 6.04 5.98 19.71
C ASP A 317 5.85 6.85 18.46
N ASN A 318 6.95 7.40 17.96
CA ASN A 318 6.97 8.27 16.77
C ASN A 318 6.71 7.56 15.44
N THR A 319 6.59 6.23 15.43
CA THR A 319 6.22 5.44 14.25
C THR A 319 4.71 5.19 14.17
N HIS A 320 3.97 5.50 15.25
CA HIS A 320 2.53 5.35 15.28
C HIS A 320 1.85 6.32 14.30
N PRO A 321 0.85 5.89 13.49
CA PRO A 321 0.22 6.74 12.47
C PRO A 321 -0.39 8.05 12.97
N LEU A 322 -0.77 8.11 14.25
CA LEU A 322 -1.34 9.31 14.87
C LEU A 322 -0.30 10.28 15.44
N TYR A 323 0.97 9.89 15.57
CA TYR A 323 1.96 10.67 16.32
C TYR A 323 2.10 12.11 15.79
N ASP A 324 2.45 12.25 14.50
CA ASP A 324 2.64 13.56 13.87
C ASP A 324 1.35 14.40 13.89
N THR A 325 0.20 13.74 13.73
CA THR A 325 -1.11 14.41 13.75
C THR A 325 -1.39 15.00 15.13
N ILE A 326 -1.10 14.25 16.20
CA ILE A 326 -1.34 14.68 17.57
C ILE A 326 -0.32 15.75 17.98
N VAL A 327 0.95 15.60 17.63
CA VAL A 327 1.99 16.62 17.88
C VAL A 327 1.59 17.97 17.26
N LYS A 328 1.19 17.95 15.98
CA LYS A 328 0.70 19.17 15.31
C LYS A 328 -0.52 19.73 16.03
N ARG A 329 -1.48 18.87 16.41
CA ARG A 329 -2.71 19.34 17.04
C ARG A 329 -2.49 19.94 18.43
N VAL A 330 -1.56 19.40 19.21
CA VAL A 330 -1.15 19.99 20.50
C VAL A 330 -0.58 21.39 20.28
N ALA A 331 0.34 21.54 19.30
CA ALA A 331 0.93 22.84 18.99
C ALA A 331 -0.08 23.88 18.47
N ASP A 332 -1.13 23.44 17.76
CA ASP A 332 -2.19 24.33 17.26
C ASP A 332 -3.16 24.81 18.37
N LEU A 333 -3.21 24.11 19.51
CA LEU A 333 -4.15 24.36 20.61
C LEU A 333 -3.51 25.08 21.82
N GLU A 334 -2.18 25.17 21.84
CA GLU A 334 -1.39 25.99 22.79
C GLU A 334 -1.15 27.38 22.21
#